data_AF-A0A7C5PI18-F1
#
_entry.id   AF-A0A7C5PI18-F1
#
_cell.length_a   1.000
_cell.length_b   1.000
_cell.length_c   1.000
_cell.angle_alpha   90.00
_cell.angle_beta   90.00
_cell.angle_gamma   90.00
#
_symmetry.space_group_name_H-M   'P 1'
#
loop_
_entity.id
_entity.type
_entity.pdbx_description
1 polymer ?
#
loop_
_entity_poly.entity_id
_entity_poly.type
_entity_poly.pdbx_seq_one_letter_code
_entity_poly.pdbx_strand_id
1 'polypeptide(L)' 'MSLRVTRSMLFRSTLWNIQRNSRRLADLQEMLGSGRKINRPSDDPAGILRMLPLKV' A
#
# COMPACT_ATOMS: atom_id res chain seq x y z
N MET A 1 21.03 -22.16 13.82
CA MET A 1 21.79 -21.19 13.00
C MET A 1 21.37 -19.78 13.41
N SER A 2 22.31 -18.88 13.71
CA SER A 2 22.01 -17.47 13.98
C SER A 2 22.14 -16.65 12.70
N LEU A 3 21.07 -15.94 12.31
CA LEU A 3 21.09 -14.99 11.21
C LEU A 3 21.83 -13.71 11.67
N ARG A 4 22.96 -13.39 11.04
CA ARG A 4 23.71 -12.16 11.32
C ARG A 4 23.03 -10.97 10.63
N VAL A 5 22.47 -10.07 11.44
CA VAL A 5 21.97 -8.78 10.94
C VAL A 5 23.14 -7.81 10.83
N THR A 6 23.34 -7.24 9.63
CA THR A 6 24.39 -6.24 9.38
C THR A 6 23.83 -4.82 9.49
N ARG A 7 24.70 -3.82 9.75
CA ARG A 7 24.30 -2.40 9.78
C ARG A 7 23.67 -1.94 8.47
N SER A 8 24.16 -2.45 7.34
CA SER A 8 23.59 -2.16 6.01
C SER A 8 22.18 -2.72 5.85
N MET A 9 21.86 -3.87 6.45
CA MET A 9 20.50 -4.43 6.44
C MET A 9 19.54 -3.58 7.28
N LEU A 10 19.98 -3.08 8.44
CA LEU A 10 19.19 -2.17 9.25
C LEU A 10 18.88 -0.87 8.49
N PHE A 11 19.88 -0.25 7.86
CA PHE A 11 19.67 0.96 7.07
C PHE A 11 18.74 0.74 5.86
N ARG A 12 18.86 -0.40 5.18
CA ARG A 12 17.95 -0.76 4.09
C ARG A 12 16.52 -0.97 4.58
N SER A 13 16.36 -1.63 5.73
CA SER A 13 15.04 -1.83 6.36
C SER A 13 14.39 -0.49 6.75
N THR A 14 15.14 0.42 7.38
CA THR A 14 14.61 1.73 7.77
C THR A 14 14.23 2.56 6.55
N LEU A 15 15.09 2.61 5.52
CA LEU A 15 14.79 3.30 4.27
C LEU A 15 13.56 2.72 3.57
N TRP A 16 13.45 1.39 3.52
CA TRP A 16 12.29 0.71 2.96
C TRP A 16 11.00 1.04 3.72
N ASN A 17 11.06 1.08 5.05
CA ASN A 17 9.93 1.44 5.89
C ASN A 17 9.50 2.91 5.68
N ILE A 18 10.46 3.84 5.57
CA ILE A 18 10.18 5.24 5.25
C ILE A 18 9.48 5.34 3.89
N GLN A 19 10.06 4.72 2.86
CA GLN A 19 9.50 4.74 1.51
C GLN A 19 8.08 4.16 1.46
N ARG A 20 7.84 3.07 2.20
CA ARG A 20 6.52 2.45 2.33
C ARG A 20 5.52 3.37 3.01
N ASN A 21 5.94 4.06 4.08
CA ASN A 21 5.08 5.00 4.78
C ASN A 21 4.74 6.21 3.89
N SER A 22 5.70 6.74 3.15
CA SER A 22 5.48 7.83 2.19
C SER A 22 4.45 7.45 1.12
N ARG A 23 4.50 6.23 0.58
CA ARG A 23 3.48 5.75 -0.38
C ARG A 23 2.09 5.70 0.25
N ARG A 24 1.98 5.12 1.45
CA ARG A 24 0.70 5.04 2.16
C ARG A 24 0.10 6.42 2.44
N LEU A 25 0.94 7.41 2.76
CA LEU A 25 0.49 8.79 2.94
C LEU A 25 0.01 9.43 1.64
N ALA A 26 0.63 9.11 0.50
CA ALA A 26 0.15 9.56 -0.80
C ALA A 26 -1.21 8.94 -1.13
N ASP A 27 -1.39 7.63 -0.89
CA ASP A 27 -2.66 6.93 -1.12
C ASP A 27 -3.77 7.50 -0.24
N LEU A 28 -3.48 7.79 1.03
CA LEU A 28 -4.44 8.42 1.94
C LEU A 28 -4.80 9.85 1.50
N GLN A 29 -3.84 10.63 1.01
CA GLN A 29 -4.12 11.96 0.46
C GLN A 29 -5.05 11.87 -0.77
N GLU A 30 -4.85 10.88 -1.64
CA GLU A 30 -5.73 10.63 -2.78
C GLU A 30 -7.15 10.23 -2.33
N MET A 31 -7.27 9.37 -1.31
CA MET A 31 -8.56 9.01 -0.72
C MET A 31 -9.28 10.22 -0.12
N LEU A 32 -8.55 11.10 0.58
CA LEU A 32 -9.12 12.32 1.15
C LEU A 32 -9.56 13.32 0.07
N GLY A 33 -8.76 13.52 -0.98
CA GLY A 33 -9.09 14.44 -2.07
C GLY A 33 -10.23 13.96 -2.96
N SER A 34 -10.34 12.65 -3.19
CA SER A 34 -11.41 12.04 -3.99
C SER A 34 -12.72 11.83 -3.25
N GLY A 35 -12.70 11.81 -1.90
CA GLY A 35 -13.82 11.39 -1.06
C GLY A 35 -14.22 9.91 -1.24
N ARG A 36 -13.48 9.12 -2.02
CA ARG A 36 -13.77 7.71 -2.31
C ARG A 36 -12.70 6.82 -1.68
N LYS A 37 -13.16 5.74 -1.04
CA LYS A 37 -12.30 4.75 -0.35
C LYS A 37 -11.46 3.91 -1.33
N ILE A 38 -11.89 3.80 -2.59
CA ILE A 38 -11.22 3.05 -3.65
C ILE A 38 -11.11 3.99 -4.85
N ASN A 39 -9.88 4.38 -5.22
CA ASN A 39 -9.64 5.28 -6.35
C ASN A 39 -9.09 4.56 -7.56
N ARG A 40 -8.36 3.46 -7.35
CA ARG A 40 -7.76 2.69 -8.44
C ARG A 40 -8.24 1.25 -8.39
N PRO A 41 -8.50 0.62 -9.55
CA PRO A 41 -8.89 -0.79 -9.59
C PRO A 41 -7.85 -1.75 -9.03
N SER A 42 -6.59 -1.32 -8.94
CA SER A 42 -5.50 -2.01 -8.27
C SER A 42 -5.60 -2.03 -6.74
N ASP A 43 -6.35 -1.10 -6.12
CA ASP A 43 -6.39 -0.94 -4.66
C ASP A 43 -7.22 -2.02 -3.97
N ASP A 44 -8.22 -2.56 -4.67
CA ASP A 44 -8.98 -3.74 -4.22
C ASP A 44 -9.51 -4.56 -5.41
N PRO A 45 -8.69 -5.46 -5.97
CA PRO A 45 -9.14 -6.35 -7.03
C PRO A 45 -10.27 -7.29 -6.56
N ALA A 46 -10.35 -7.62 -5.27
CA ALA A 46 -11.42 -8.47 -4.72
C ALA A 46 -12.75 -7.71 -4.53
N GLY A 47 -12.69 -6.45 -4.10
CA GLY A 47 -13.83 -5.54 -4.01
C GLY A 47 -14.43 -5.23 -5.38
N ILE A 48 -13.60 -5.08 -6.41
CA ILE A 48 -14.08 -4.92 -7.79
C ILE A 48 -14.68 -6.21 -8.34
N LEU A 49 -14.05 -7.37 -8.10
CA LEU A 49 -14.64 -8.65 -8.48
C LEU A 49 -16.00 -8.89 -7.81
N ARG A 50 -16.26 -8.32 -6.63
CA ARG A 50 -17.58 -8.33 -5.96
C ARG A 50 -18.56 -7.30 -6.52
N MET A 51 -18.09 -6.17 -7.06
CA MET A 51 -18.92 -5.15 -7.69
C MET A 51 -19.27 -5.46 -9.16
N LEU A 52 -18.40 -6.16 -9.88
CA LEU A 52 -18.59 -6.54 -11.28
C LEU A 52 -19.86 -7.38 -11.54
N PRO A 53 -20.23 -8.38 -10.72
CA PRO A 53 -21.42 -9.19 -10.94
C PRO A 53 -22.72 -8.53 -10.46
N LEU A 54 -22.68 -7.41 -9.74
CA LEU A 54 -23.87 -6.71 -9.25
C LEU A 54 -24.39 -5.63 -10.21
N LYS A 55 -23.85 -5.58 -11.43
CA LYS A 55 -24.28 -4.67 -12.49
C LYS A 55 -25.05 -5.42 -13.58
N VAL A 56 -26.14 -6.08 -13.16
CA VAL A 56 -27.23 -6.57 -14.02
C VAL A 56 -28.51 -5.90 -13.58
#